data_AF-A0A7S0T3A4-F1
#
_entry.id   AF-A0A7S0T3A4-F1
#
_cell.length_a   1.000
_cell.length_b   1.000
_cell.length_c   1.000
_cell.angle_alpha   90.00
_cell.angle_beta   90.00
_cell.angle_gamma   90.00
#
_symmetry.space_group_name_H-M   'P 1'
#
loop_
_entity.id
_entity.type
_entity.pdbx_description
1 polymer ?
#
loop_
_entity_poly.entity_id
_entity_poly.type
_entity_poly.pdbx_seq_one_letter_code
_entity_poly.pdbx_strand_id
1 'polypeptide(L)'
;GNSRVEHSFGIDSSESLESNNKTALVWTKARTPLRTWWNLHMCNAEAWMILARPLVEFLVNSHYVRRVLTLLAHSVSSPEHFWSMVVFNHPYWRERVVNEAFRLVIWRFRGKHSGQHPYNLDDPKYSDPLQFWGTVRGSRRLFARKMTRANNPLMARIDRDLSHSRLFDRNGFYQSVVSHFCSTLET
;
A
#
# COMPACT_ATOMS: atom_id res chain seq x y z
N GLY A 1 1.25 6.90 27.56
CA GLY A 1 0.58 5.61 27.77
C GLY A 1 0.91 4.73 26.59
N ASN A 2 1.69 3.67 26.82
CA ASN A 2 2.36 2.89 25.78
C ASN A 2 1.40 1.84 25.21
N SER A 3 0.71 2.14 24.11
CA SER A 3 -0.17 1.17 23.44
C SER A 3 0.68 0.18 22.65
N ARG A 4 0.98 -0.95 23.28
CA ARG A 4 1.65 -2.11 22.67
C ARG A 4 0.73 -2.67 21.59
N VAL A 5 1.06 -2.43 20.32
CA VAL A 5 0.36 -3.06 19.18
C VAL A 5 0.70 -4.55 19.22
N GLU A 6 -0.26 -5.38 19.65
CA GLU A 6 -0.15 -6.83 19.55
C GLU A 6 -0.33 -7.24 18.09
N HIS A 7 0.77 -7.58 17.42
CA HIS A 7 0.75 -8.15 16.08
C HIS A 7 0.29 -9.61 16.18
N SER A 8 -0.99 -9.86 15.93
CA SER A 8 -1.55 -11.20 15.74
C SER A 8 -1.14 -11.74 14.36
N PHE A 9 -0.55 -12.94 14.35
CA PHE A 9 -0.16 -13.63 13.12
C PHE A 9 -1.18 -14.74 12.88
N GLY A 10 -1.99 -14.60 11.84
CA GLY A 10 -2.92 -15.67 11.43
C GLY A 10 -2.19 -16.63 10.50
N ILE A 11 -2.32 -17.94 10.77
CA ILE A 11 -1.76 -19.01 9.94
C ILE A 11 -2.86 -19.51 9.00
N ASP A 12 -2.62 -19.40 7.70
CA ASP A 12 -3.44 -20.07 6.69
C ASP A 12 -3.02 -21.54 6.61
N SER A 13 -4.00 -22.43 6.84
CA SER A 13 -3.80 -23.88 6.93
C SER A 13 -4.01 -24.58 5.58
N SER A 14 -3.85 -23.86 4.46
CA SER A 14 -4.19 -24.30 3.11
C SER A 14 -3.37 -25.48 2.53
N GLU A 15 -2.48 -26.12 3.29
CA GLU A 15 -1.75 -27.32 2.82
C GLU A 15 -2.34 -28.63 3.35
N SER A 16 -3.64 -28.86 3.14
CA SER A 16 -4.16 -30.23 3.03
C SER A 16 -4.35 -30.54 1.55
N LEU A 17 -3.50 -31.41 0.98
CA LEU A 17 -3.59 -31.95 -0.37
C LEU A 17 -4.76 -32.94 -0.53
N GLU A 18 -5.90 -32.69 0.12
CA GLU A 18 -7.15 -33.41 -0.10
C GLU A 18 -8.31 -32.41 -0.11
N SER A 19 -8.97 -32.33 -1.25
CA SER A 19 -9.92 -31.31 -1.66
C SER A 19 -11.31 -31.48 -1.00
N ASN A 20 -11.39 -31.47 0.33
CA ASN A 20 -12.69 -31.50 1.02
C ASN A 20 -12.77 -30.85 2.42
N ASN A 21 -11.71 -30.23 2.93
CA ASN A 21 -11.77 -29.60 4.26
C ASN A 21 -12.05 -28.09 4.17
N LYS A 22 -13.07 -27.64 4.90
CA LYS A 22 -13.38 -26.23 5.13
C LYS A 22 -12.12 -25.53 5.66
N THR A 23 -11.61 -24.57 4.90
CA THR A 23 -10.48 -23.72 5.31
C THR A 23 -10.87 -22.93 6.56
N ALA A 24 -10.11 -23.09 7.64
CA ALA A 24 -10.31 -22.36 8.88
C ALA A 24 -9.08 -21.53 9.21
N LEU A 25 -9.32 -20.26 9.50
CA LEU A 25 -8.27 -19.35 9.93
C LEU A 25 -7.94 -19.64 11.40
N VAL A 26 -6.74 -20.13 11.66
CA VAL A 26 -6.30 -20.41 13.03
C VAL A 26 -5.50 -19.21 13.53
N TRP A 27 -6.09 -18.48 14.48
CA TRP A 27 -5.40 -17.40 15.18
C TRP A 27 -4.48 -18.00 16.24
N THR A 28 -3.18 -17.76 16.11
CA THR A 28 -2.23 -18.08 17.18
C THR A 28 -1.64 -16.81 17.77
N LYS A 29 -1.51 -16.78 19.10
CA LYS A 29 -0.74 -15.74 19.82
C LYS A 29 0.73 -16.15 19.97
N ALA A 30 1.12 -17.34 19.50
CA ALA A 30 2.49 -17.82 19.59
C ALA A 30 3.40 -16.99 18.68
N ARG A 31 4.56 -16.58 19.20
CA ARG A 31 5.59 -15.93 18.39
C ARG A 31 6.29 -16.97 17.54
N THR A 32 6.27 -16.81 16.22
CA THR A 32 7.03 -17.67 15.30
C THR A 32 8.52 -17.59 15.64
N PRO A 33 9.20 -18.70 15.98
CA PRO A 33 10.61 -18.68 16.34
C PRO A 33 11.50 -18.24 15.18
N LEU A 34 11.04 -18.49 13.94
CA LEU A 34 11.70 -18.07 12.69
C LEU A 34 11.93 -16.55 12.62
N ARG A 35 11.06 -15.72 13.20
CA ARG A 35 11.26 -14.26 13.25
C ARG A 35 12.50 -13.91 14.07
N THR A 36 12.64 -14.55 15.23
CA THR A 36 13.76 -14.34 16.15
C THR A 36 15.07 -14.87 15.58
N TRP A 37 15.03 -16.04 14.94
CA TRP A 37 16.22 -16.65 14.32
C TRP A 37 16.77 -15.84 13.14
N TRP A 38 15.90 -15.16 12.38
CA TRP A 38 16.32 -14.34 11.24
C TRP A 38 16.45 -12.84 11.56
N ASN A 39 16.22 -12.44 12.81
CA ASN A 39 16.27 -11.05 13.26
C ASN A 39 15.47 -10.09 12.34
N LEU A 40 14.27 -10.49 11.93
CA LEU A 40 13.42 -9.70 11.05
C LEU A 40 12.46 -8.80 11.85
N HIS A 41 12.43 -7.53 11.48
CA HIS A 41 11.45 -6.56 11.98
C HIS A 41 10.17 -6.63 11.15
N MET A 42 9.03 -6.72 11.83
CA MET A 42 7.71 -6.66 11.19
C MET A 42 7.40 -5.21 10.82
N CYS A 43 6.97 -5.00 9.57
CA CYS A 43 6.63 -3.69 9.05
C CYS A 43 5.17 -3.69 8.57
N ASN A 44 4.41 -2.70 9.00
CA ASN A 44 3.08 -2.45 8.49
C ASN A 44 3.18 -1.50 7.29
N ALA A 45 2.55 -1.87 6.18
CA ALA A 45 2.48 -1.04 5.00
C ALA A 45 1.17 -1.27 4.27
N GLU A 46 0.92 -0.45 3.24
CA GLU A 46 -0.18 -0.68 2.33
C GLU A 46 0.20 -1.69 1.23
N ALA A 47 -0.78 -2.46 0.74
CA ALA A 47 -0.63 -3.34 -0.43
C ALA A 47 -0.41 -2.60 -1.76
N TRP A 48 -0.27 -1.28 -1.74
CA TRP A 48 -0.04 -0.47 -2.94
C TRP A 48 1.30 0.24 -2.80
N MET A 49 2.08 0.25 -3.86
CA MET A 49 3.41 0.83 -3.87
C MET A 49 3.87 1.08 -5.31
N ILE A 50 4.86 1.96 -5.44
CA ILE A 50 5.60 2.15 -6.68
C ILE A 50 6.97 1.51 -6.48
N LEU A 51 7.34 0.56 -7.34
CA LEU A 51 8.61 -0.15 -7.27
C LEU A 51 9.49 0.20 -8.46
N ALA A 52 10.76 0.50 -8.19
CA ALA A 52 11.77 0.65 -9.24
C ALA A 52 12.14 -0.72 -9.82
N ARG A 53 12.43 -0.77 -11.13
CA ARG A 53 12.84 -2.01 -11.81
C ARG A 53 13.98 -2.78 -11.10
N PRO A 54 15.08 -2.13 -10.65
CA PRO A 54 16.16 -2.85 -9.95
C PRO A 54 15.70 -3.54 -8.66
N LEU A 55 14.73 -2.95 -7.96
CA LEU A 55 14.14 -3.57 -6.77
C LEU A 55 13.30 -4.80 -7.16
N VAL A 56 12.51 -4.71 -8.23
CA VAL A 56 11.74 -5.86 -8.73
C VAL A 56 12.67 -7.01 -9.14
N GLU A 57 13.75 -6.72 -9.84
CA GLU A 57 14.75 -7.72 -10.22
C GLU A 57 15.39 -8.40 -9.00
N PHE A 58 15.71 -7.62 -7.96
CA PHE A 58 16.17 -8.18 -6.70
C PHE A 58 15.11 -9.06 -6.03
N LEU A 59 13.86 -8.59 -5.99
CA LEU A 59 12.73 -9.29 -5.37
C LEU A 59 12.49 -10.66 -6.01
N VAL A 60 12.62 -10.77 -7.32
CA VAL A 60 12.38 -12.02 -8.06
C VAL A 60 13.54 -13.01 -7.91
N ASN A 61 14.79 -12.53 -7.88
CA ASN A 61 15.96 -13.41 -7.99
C ASN A 61 16.62 -13.78 -6.65
N SER A 62 16.43 -12.96 -5.61
CA SER A 62 17.20 -13.10 -4.37
C SER A 62 16.75 -14.26 -3.48
N HIS A 63 17.71 -15.06 -3.02
CA HIS A 63 17.46 -16.11 -2.02
C HIS A 63 16.98 -15.54 -0.68
N TYR A 64 17.38 -14.32 -0.33
CA TYR A 64 16.90 -13.63 0.87
C TYR A 64 15.38 -13.45 0.82
N VAL A 65 14.87 -13.02 -0.34
CA VAL A 65 13.46 -12.75 -0.55
C VAL A 65 12.64 -14.04 -0.48
N ARG A 66 13.16 -15.14 -1.04
CA ARG A 66 12.54 -16.47 -0.90
C ARG A 66 12.42 -16.91 0.56
N ARG A 67 13.43 -16.66 1.41
CA ARG A 67 13.37 -16.97 2.85
C ARG A 67 12.27 -16.17 3.56
N VAL A 68 12.17 -14.87 3.27
CA VAL A 68 11.11 -14.02 3.83
C VAL A 68 9.73 -14.46 3.32
N LEU A 69 9.62 -14.90 2.07
CA LEU A 69 8.38 -15.42 1.50
C LEU A 69 7.94 -16.70 2.23
N THR A 70 8.85 -17.64 2.49
CA THR A 70 8.54 -18.84 3.29
C THR A 70 8.05 -18.48 4.70
N LEU A 71 8.61 -17.42 5.32
CA LEU A 71 8.13 -16.94 6.61
C LEU A 71 6.67 -16.46 6.56
N LEU A 72 6.31 -15.78 5.48
CA LEU A 72 5.01 -15.14 5.31
C LEU A 72 3.99 -15.97 4.53
N ALA A 73 4.36 -17.17 4.08
CA ALA A 73 3.48 -18.08 3.35
C ALA A 73 2.23 -18.43 4.17
N HIS A 74 2.39 -18.57 5.48
CA HIS A 74 1.30 -18.82 6.41
C HIS A 74 0.96 -17.55 7.20
N SER A 75 0.95 -16.38 6.56
CA SER A 75 0.55 -15.13 7.22
C SER A 75 -0.70 -14.53 6.59
N VAL A 76 -1.61 -14.07 7.43
CA VAL A 76 -2.75 -13.23 6.99
C VAL A 76 -2.22 -11.91 6.48
N SER A 77 -2.80 -11.41 5.38
CA SER A 77 -2.39 -10.16 4.73
C SER A 77 -0.91 -10.12 4.29
N SER A 78 -0.32 -11.28 4.01
CA SER A 78 1.04 -11.42 3.45
C SER A 78 1.41 -10.37 2.38
N PRO A 79 0.57 -10.07 1.36
CA PRO A 79 0.93 -9.08 0.35
C PRO A 79 1.00 -7.62 0.84
N GLU A 80 0.38 -7.28 1.97
CA GLU A 80 0.46 -5.93 2.58
C GLU A 80 1.81 -5.71 3.28
N HIS A 81 2.44 -6.78 3.76
CA HIS A 81 3.60 -6.70 4.64
C HIS A 81 4.89 -7.20 3.98
N PHE A 82 4.79 -8.14 3.03
CA PHE A 82 5.94 -8.82 2.44
C PHE A 82 6.99 -7.87 1.86
N TRP A 83 6.57 -6.98 0.97
CA TRP A 83 7.48 -6.08 0.25
C TRP A 83 8.21 -5.14 1.22
N SER A 84 7.45 -4.53 2.13
CA SER A 84 7.98 -3.59 3.11
C SER A 84 8.89 -4.29 4.13
N MET A 85 8.58 -5.53 4.52
CA MET A 85 9.46 -6.33 5.36
C MET A 85 10.78 -6.66 4.67
N VAL A 86 10.74 -7.11 3.41
CA VAL A 86 11.96 -7.41 2.66
C VAL A 86 12.85 -6.17 2.56
N VAL A 87 12.26 -5.05 2.13
CA VAL A 87 12.99 -3.81 1.87
C VAL A 87 13.53 -3.19 3.16
N PHE A 88 12.71 -3.13 4.21
CA PHE A 88 13.12 -2.57 5.51
C PHE A 88 14.21 -3.39 6.18
N ASN A 89 14.23 -4.72 6.00
CA ASN A 89 15.23 -5.57 6.64
C ASN A 89 16.50 -5.76 5.78
N HIS A 90 16.50 -5.30 4.53
CA HIS A 90 17.68 -5.37 3.67
C HIS A 90 18.50 -4.07 3.73
N PRO A 91 19.78 -4.09 4.15
CA PRO A 91 20.55 -2.88 4.41
C PRO A 91 20.65 -1.94 3.20
N TYR A 92 20.87 -2.51 2.01
CA TYR A 92 20.96 -1.73 0.78
C TYR A 92 19.63 -1.09 0.36
N TRP A 93 18.49 -1.76 0.59
CA TRP A 93 17.20 -1.26 0.10
C TRP A 93 16.50 -0.35 1.10
N ARG A 94 16.77 -0.53 2.41
CA ARG A 94 16.21 0.29 3.49
C ARG A 94 16.43 1.78 3.26
N GLU A 95 17.64 2.18 2.88
CA GLU A 95 18.02 3.59 2.67
C GLU A 95 17.39 4.20 1.41
N ARG A 96 16.78 3.37 0.56
CA ARG A 96 16.17 3.78 -0.72
C ARG A 96 14.65 3.83 -0.67
N VAL A 97 14.07 3.66 0.53
CA VAL A 97 12.62 3.75 0.73
C VAL A 97 12.21 5.20 0.88
N VAL A 98 11.28 5.62 0.04
CA VAL A 98 10.51 6.84 0.29
C VAL A 98 9.23 6.43 0.99
N ASN A 99 9.02 6.94 2.22
CA ASN A 99 7.84 6.63 3.03
C ASN A 99 6.61 7.44 2.59
N GLU A 100 6.33 7.44 1.29
CA GLU A 100 5.17 8.10 0.70
C GLU A 100 4.47 7.17 -0.29
N ALA A 101 3.19 6.98 -0.03
CA ALA A 101 2.29 6.17 -0.83
C ALA A 101 2.04 6.77 -2.21
N PHE A 102 2.19 8.07 -2.43
CA PHE A 102 1.67 8.78 -3.62
C PHE A 102 0.21 8.45 -4.02
N ARG A 103 -0.55 7.82 -3.12
CA ARG A 103 -1.91 7.34 -3.36
C ARG A 103 -2.85 7.97 -2.35
N LEU A 104 -3.84 8.70 -2.84
CA LEU A 104 -4.87 9.33 -2.03
C LEU A 104 -5.87 8.27 -1.63
N VAL A 105 -5.94 8.00 -0.32
CA VAL A 105 -6.96 7.16 0.28
C VAL A 105 -7.63 7.94 1.40
N ILE A 106 -8.95 8.12 1.32
CA ILE A 106 -9.71 8.90 2.30
C ILE A 106 -10.33 7.95 3.32
N TRP A 107 -9.77 7.94 4.52
CA TRP A 107 -10.29 7.19 5.68
C TRP A 107 -11.16 8.03 6.60
N ARG A 108 -10.99 9.37 6.56
CA ARG A 108 -11.76 10.31 7.37
C ARG A 108 -12.43 11.36 6.48
N PHE A 109 -13.72 11.57 6.70
CA PHE A 109 -14.49 12.60 6.01
C PHE A 109 -15.49 13.23 6.98
N ARG A 110 -15.52 14.57 7.04
CA ARG A 110 -16.37 15.34 7.96
C ARG A 110 -16.28 14.85 9.42
N GLY A 111 -15.05 14.61 9.89
CA GLY A 111 -14.77 14.15 11.25
C GLY A 111 -15.07 12.67 11.55
N LYS A 112 -15.63 11.91 10.59
CA LYS A 112 -15.96 10.49 10.76
C LYS A 112 -14.93 9.59 10.10
N HIS A 113 -14.55 8.50 10.77
CA HIS A 113 -13.69 7.45 10.21
C HIS A 113 -14.54 6.39 9.53
N SER A 114 -14.09 5.88 8.37
CA SER A 114 -14.84 4.94 7.52
C SER A 114 -14.86 3.49 8.04
N GLY A 115 -14.06 3.19 9.08
CA GLY A 115 -13.96 1.85 9.66
C GLY A 115 -12.99 0.97 8.90
N GLN A 116 -13.43 -0.23 8.51
CA GLN A 116 -12.60 -1.24 7.84
C GLN A 116 -12.23 -0.88 6.39
N HIS A 117 -13.08 -0.12 5.71
CA HIS A 117 -12.88 0.22 4.30
C HIS A 117 -12.81 1.73 4.11
N PRO A 118 -11.96 2.24 3.21
CA PRO A 118 -11.89 3.68 2.93
C PRO A 118 -13.16 4.17 2.23
N TYR A 119 -13.41 5.48 2.28
CA TYR A 119 -14.55 6.10 1.61
C TYR A 119 -14.46 5.91 0.08
N ASN A 120 -15.62 5.65 -0.53
CA ASN A 120 -15.77 5.77 -1.98
C ASN A 120 -15.89 7.26 -2.32
N LEU A 121 -15.07 7.78 -3.21
CA LEU A 121 -15.05 9.18 -3.61
C LEU A 121 -16.27 9.57 -4.48
N ASP A 122 -16.96 8.58 -5.03
CA ASP A 122 -18.07 8.69 -5.95
C ASP A 122 -19.36 8.07 -5.39
N ASP A 123 -19.48 8.00 -4.05
CA ASP A 123 -20.65 7.43 -3.39
C ASP A 123 -21.90 8.27 -3.70
N PRO A 124 -23.01 7.68 -4.19
CA PRO A 124 -24.23 8.40 -4.52
C PRO A 124 -24.89 9.10 -3.33
N LYS A 125 -24.57 8.69 -2.10
CA LYS A 125 -25.16 9.29 -0.90
C LYS A 125 -24.74 10.75 -0.70
N TYR A 126 -23.69 11.17 -1.40
CA TYR A 126 -23.22 12.54 -1.36
C TYR A 126 -24.09 13.42 -2.26
N SER A 127 -24.58 14.52 -1.70
CA SER A 127 -25.38 15.51 -2.43
C SER A 127 -24.60 16.21 -3.54
N ASP A 128 -23.28 16.37 -3.35
CA ASP A 128 -22.36 16.95 -4.32
C ASP A 128 -21.43 15.86 -4.89
N PRO A 129 -21.53 15.55 -6.19
CA PRO A 129 -20.68 14.54 -6.84
C PRO A 129 -19.21 14.97 -6.96
N LEU A 130 -18.87 16.24 -6.70
CA LEU A 130 -17.52 16.78 -6.73
C LEU A 130 -16.99 17.14 -5.33
N GLN A 131 -17.63 16.67 -4.26
CA GLN A 131 -17.27 17.06 -2.88
C GLN A 131 -15.79 16.80 -2.50
N PHE A 132 -15.14 15.82 -3.15
CA PHE A 132 -13.73 15.49 -2.92
C PHE A 132 -12.78 16.16 -3.90
N TRP A 133 -13.29 16.95 -4.86
CA TRP A 133 -12.48 17.59 -5.88
C TRP A 133 -11.39 18.50 -5.29
N GLY A 134 -11.73 19.30 -4.26
CA GLY A 134 -10.75 20.13 -3.57
C GLY A 134 -9.60 19.31 -2.96
N THR A 135 -9.92 18.17 -2.35
CA THR A 135 -8.94 17.24 -1.78
C THR A 135 -8.07 16.62 -2.85
N VAL A 136 -8.66 16.17 -3.96
CA VAL A 136 -7.92 15.57 -5.08
C VAL A 136 -6.96 16.59 -5.68
N ARG A 137 -7.47 17.78 -6.03
CA ARG A 137 -6.69 18.85 -6.66
C ARG A 137 -5.58 19.40 -5.76
N GLY A 138 -5.82 19.49 -4.46
CA GLY A 138 -4.83 19.96 -3.49
C GLY A 138 -3.82 18.90 -3.05
N SER A 139 -4.02 17.63 -3.42
CA SER A 139 -3.11 16.56 -3.00
C SER A 139 -1.88 16.48 -3.89
N ARG A 140 -0.72 16.20 -3.29
CA ARG A 140 0.54 15.89 -4.01
C ARG A 140 0.63 14.42 -4.44
N ARG A 141 -0.52 13.74 -4.54
CA ARG A 141 -0.60 12.31 -4.75
C ARG A 141 -0.87 12.04 -6.22
N LEU A 142 -0.17 11.06 -6.78
CA LEU A 142 -0.26 10.70 -8.20
C LEU A 142 -1.53 9.89 -8.50
N PHE A 143 -2.01 9.12 -7.53
CA PHE A 143 -3.16 8.24 -7.69
C PHE A 143 -4.21 8.52 -6.62
N ALA A 144 -5.48 8.15 -6.87
CA ALA A 144 -6.55 8.24 -5.88
C ALA A 144 -7.41 6.96 -5.84
N ARG A 145 -7.94 6.64 -4.65
CA ARG A 145 -8.84 5.52 -4.35
C ARG A 145 -9.87 5.98 -3.30
N LYS A 146 -11.10 5.47 -3.26
CA LYS A 146 -11.74 4.43 -4.11
C LYS A 146 -12.78 5.08 -4.99
N MET A 147 -12.79 4.76 -6.27
CA MET A 147 -13.88 5.13 -7.17
C MET A 147 -14.47 3.82 -7.68
N THR A 148 -15.79 3.68 -7.59
CA THR A 148 -16.50 2.41 -7.81
C THR A 148 -17.36 2.40 -9.06
N ARG A 149 -17.70 3.57 -9.57
CA ARG A 149 -18.56 3.78 -10.73
C ARG A 149 -17.72 4.30 -11.89
N ALA A 150 -17.84 3.64 -13.02
CA ALA A 150 -17.32 4.13 -14.28
C ALA A 150 -17.98 5.48 -14.63
N ASN A 151 -17.24 6.35 -15.30
CA ASN A 151 -17.72 7.63 -15.84
C ASN A 151 -18.37 8.56 -14.80
N ASN A 152 -17.95 8.50 -13.54
CA ASN A 152 -18.49 9.40 -12.53
C ASN A 152 -18.00 10.85 -12.75
N PRO A 153 -18.74 11.87 -12.26
CA PRO A 153 -18.38 13.27 -12.50
C PRO A 153 -16.99 13.66 -11.98
N LEU A 154 -16.52 13.04 -10.90
CA LEU A 154 -15.19 13.28 -10.35
C LEU A 154 -14.09 12.74 -11.28
N MET A 155 -14.24 11.54 -11.85
CA MET A 155 -13.34 11.00 -12.88
C MET A 155 -13.32 11.90 -14.11
N ALA A 156 -14.49 12.27 -14.64
CA ALA A 156 -14.59 13.15 -15.80
C ALA A 156 -13.91 14.51 -15.54
N ARG A 157 -14.00 15.01 -14.29
CA ARG A 157 -13.31 16.23 -13.89
C ARG A 157 -11.79 16.05 -13.85
N ILE A 158 -11.32 14.95 -13.26
CA ILE A 158 -9.90 14.60 -13.23
C ILE A 158 -9.35 14.50 -14.66
N ASP A 159 -10.01 13.72 -15.52
CA ASP A 159 -9.56 13.48 -16.89
C ASP A 159 -9.52 14.76 -17.71
N ARG A 160 -10.51 15.64 -17.57
CA ARG A 160 -10.50 16.95 -18.24
C ARG A 160 -9.34 17.82 -17.75
N ASP A 161 -9.16 17.96 -16.45
CA ASP A 161 -8.13 18.85 -15.90
C ASP A 161 -6.71 18.25 -16.14
N LEU A 162 -6.56 16.93 -16.24
CA LEU A 162 -5.31 16.24 -16.60
C LEU A 162 -5.02 16.24 -18.11
N SER A 163 -6.02 16.07 -18.96
CA SER A 163 -5.85 16.07 -20.43
C SER A 163 -5.54 17.47 -20.99
N HIS A 164 -6.01 18.52 -20.31
CA HIS A 164 -5.69 19.91 -20.69
C HIS A 164 -4.48 20.49 -19.98
N SER A 165 -3.96 19.83 -18.94
CA SER A 165 -2.73 20.28 -18.29
C SER A 165 -1.51 19.79 -19.06
N ARG A 166 -0.63 20.73 -19.44
CA ARG A 166 0.72 20.45 -19.98
C ARG A 166 1.63 19.68 -19.00
N LEU A 167 1.09 19.24 -17.87
CA LEU A 167 1.78 18.43 -16.85
C LEU A 167 2.23 17.08 -17.40
N PHE A 168 1.62 16.58 -18.49
CA PHE A 168 2.04 15.36 -19.20
C PHE A 168 2.77 15.62 -20.52
N ASP A 169 3.38 16.80 -20.71
CA ASP A 169 4.57 16.80 -21.57
C ASP A 169 5.58 15.85 -20.89
N ARG A 170 6.11 14.85 -21.61
CA ARG A 170 6.95 13.77 -21.05
C ARG A 170 8.05 14.30 -20.14
N ASN A 171 8.54 15.50 -20.41
CA ASN A 171 9.57 16.19 -19.64
C ASN A 171 9.05 16.87 -18.37
N GLY A 172 7.84 17.44 -18.38
CA GLY A 172 7.25 18.16 -17.24
C GLY A 172 6.82 17.24 -16.10
N PHE A 173 6.18 16.12 -16.43
CA PHE A 173 5.78 15.11 -15.44
C PHE A 173 7.00 14.52 -14.74
N TYR A 174 8.01 14.14 -15.52
CA TYR A 174 9.25 13.57 -15.00
C TYR A 174 9.96 14.55 -14.06
N GLN A 175 10.10 15.82 -14.44
CA GLN A 175 10.72 16.84 -13.60
C GLN A 175 9.92 17.11 -12.32
N SER A 176 8.58 17.12 -12.37
CA SER A 176 7.76 17.31 -11.17
C SER A 176 7.85 16.12 -10.21
N VAL A 177 7.84 14.89 -10.73
CA VAL A 177 7.98 13.68 -9.91
C VAL A 177 9.39 13.62 -9.32
N VAL A 178 10.43 13.85 -10.12
CA VAL A 178 11.82 13.86 -9.65
C VAL A 178 12.06 14.97 -8.62
N SER A 179 11.61 16.20 -8.89
CA SER A 179 11.71 17.31 -7.93
C SER A 179 10.99 16.98 -6.62
N HIS A 180 9.81 16.36 -6.70
CA HIS A 180 9.11 15.92 -5.50
C HIS A 180 9.86 14.81 -4.76
N PHE A 181 10.37 13.79 -5.46
CA PHE A 181 11.20 12.75 -4.89
C PHE A 181 12.44 13.33 -4.19
N CYS A 182 13.15 14.26 -4.84
CA CYS A 182 14.30 14.95 -4.26
C CYS A 182 13.91 15.73 -2.99
N SER A 183 12.80 16.49 -3.02
CA SER A 183 12.35 17.26 -1.85
C SER A 183 11.98 16.40 -0.64
N THR A 184 11.51 15.16 -0.87
CA THR A 184 11.14 14.22 0.20
C THR A 184 12.34 13.45 0.74
N LEU A 185 13.46 13.40 0.00
CA LEU A 185 14.70 12.77 0.43
C LEU A 185 15.61 13.72 1.24
N GLU A 186 15.35 15.04 1.18
CA GLU A 186 16.10 16.08 1.90
C GLU A 186 15.54 16.38 3.32
N THR A 187 14.47 15.70 3.73
CA THR A 187 13.84 15.80 5.07
C THR A 187 13.99 14.50 5.85
#